data_AF-A0A3R7EGW7-F1
#
_entry.id   AF-A0A3R7EGW7-F1
#
_cell.length_a   1.000
_cell.length_b   1.000
_cell.length_c   1.000
_cell.angle_alpha   90.00
_cell.angle_beta   90.00
_cell.angle_gamma   90.00
#
_symmetry.space_group_name_H-M   'P 1'
#
loop_
_entity.id
_entity.type
_entity.pdbx_description
1 polymer ?
#
loop_
_entity_poly.entity_id
_entity_poly.type
_entity_poly.pdbx_seq_one_letter_code
_entity_poly.pdbx_strand_id
1 'polypeptide(L)'
;MRAARISHLVTALATRDLNYSNLKRIPEKIHAGSRVNVYVDVKNIGEYEGDEVVRLYMHKRASSASRPVKKLKVFKRITLKPGEMKTVSFRLGVE
;
A
#
# COMPACT_ATOMS: atom_id res chain seq x y z
N MET A 1 -1.70 -24.09 -9.01
CA MET A 1 -1.06 -22.78 -8.72
C MET A 1 -1.91 -22.00 -7.71
N ARG A 2 -1.32 -21.48 -6.62
CA ARG A 2 -2.06 -20.75 -5.57
C ARG A 2 -2.05 -19.25 -5.86
N ALA A 3 -3.20 -18.64 -6.12
CA ALA A 3 -3.33 -17.19 -6.29
C ALA A 3 -3.67 -16.51 -4.94
N ALA A 4 -3.05 -15.36 -4.65
CA ALA A 4 -3.41 -14.53 -3.50
C ALA A 4 -4.34 -13.39 -3.94
N ARG A 5 -5.47 -13.19 -3.25
CA ARG A 5 -6.42 -12.10 -3.55
C ARG A 5 -6.07 -10.82 -2.80
N ILE A 6 -5.86 -9.71 -3.49
CA ILE A 6 -5.59 -8.42 -2.83
C ILE A 6 -6.92 -7.82 -2.37
N SER A 7 -7.20 -7.86 -1.07
CA SER A 7 -8.32 -7.09 -0.49
C SER A 7 -7.76 -5.75 -0.02
N HIS A 8 -8.26 -4.67 -0.62
CA HIS A 8 -7.86 -3.29 -0.38
C HIS A 8 -7.75 -2.95 1.11
N LEU A 9 -6.55 -2.57 1.55
CA LEU A 9 -6.39 -1.52 2.56
C LEU A 9 -4.95 -1.03 2.57
N VAL A 10 -4.70 0.08 1.89
CA VAL A 10 -3.54 0.93 2.22
C VAL A 10 -3.96 1.66 3.49
N THR A 11 -3.69 1.07 4.65
CA THR A 11 -3.77 1.83 5.90
C THR A 11 -2.50 2.64 6.00
N ALA A 12 -2.55 3.86 5.48
CA ALA A 12 -1.83 4.92 6.14
C ALA A 12 -2.57 5.18 7.46
N LEU A 13 -1.89 5.05 8.59
CA LEU A 13 -2.36 5.71 9.79
C LEU A 13 -2.25 7.18 9.45
N ALA A 14 -3.37 7.83 9.12
CA ALA A 14 -3.41 9.23 8.77
C ALA A 14 -2.87 10.01 9.96
N THR A 15 -1.59 10.39 9.89
CA THR A 15 -1.14 11.63 10.49
C THR A 15 -2.11 12.70 9.98
N ARG A 16 -2.68 13.50 10.90
CA ARG A 16 -3.53 14.64 10.52
C ARG A 16 -2.78 15.34 9.39
N ASP A 17 -3.46 15.57 8.28
CA ASP A 17 -2.95 16.35 7.16
C ASP A 17 -2.25 15.61 6.00
N LEU A 18 -2.45 14.29 5.84
CA LEU A 18 -2.12 13.60 4.58
C LEU A 18 -3.36 13.11 3.83
N ASN A 19 -3.40 13.34 2.51
CA ASN A 19 -4.40 12.81 1.61
C ASN A 19 -3.83 11.70 0.74
N TYR A 20 -4.54 10.57 0.69
CA TYR A 20 -4.21 9.41 -0.14
C TYR A 20 -5.24 9.26 -1.24
N SER A 21 -4.78 9.18 -2.49
CA SER A 21 -5.68 9.08 -3.63
C SER A 21 -5.08 8.25 -4.76
N ASN A 22 -5.89 8.02 -5.80
CA ASN A 22 -5.45 7.45 -7.08
C ASN A 22 -4.73 6.10 -6.95
N LEU A 23 -5.22 5.22 -6.08
CA LEU A 23 -4.65 3.89 -5.91
C LEU A 23 -4.79 3.12 -7.23
N LYS A 24 -3.67 2.89 -7.91
CA LYS A 24 -3.59 2.35 -9.26
C LYS A 24 -2.94 0.98 -9.27
N ARG A 25 -3.44 0.13 -10.18
CA ARG A 25 -2.97 -1.25 -10.45
C ARG A 25 -3.02 -2.17 -9.23
N ILE A 26 -4.23 -2.56 -8.85
CA ILE A 26 -4.47 -3.57 -7.83
C ILE A 26 -5.03 -4.80 -8.54
N PRO A 27 -4.17 -5.73 -9.02
CA PRO A 27 -4.69 -6.94 -9.61
C PRO A 27 -5.44 -7.71 -8.54
N GLU A 28 -6.64 -8.18 -8.89
CA GLU A 28 -7.46 -8.96 -7.96
C GLU A 28 -6.73 -10.21 -7.46
N LYS A 29 -5.83 -10.76 -8.29
CA LYS A 29 -5.03 -11.94 -8.01
C LYS A 29 -3.58 -11.71 -8.43
N ILE A 30 -2.63 -12.06 -7.56
CA ILE A 30 -1.22 -12.19 -7.93
C ILE A 30 -0.86 -13.67 -7.96
N HIS A 31 -0.23 -14.10 -9.05
CA HIS A 31 0.27 -15.47 -9.23
C HIS A 31 1.67 -15.60 -8.62
N ALA A 32 2.01 -16.80 -8.14
CA ALA A 32 3.38 -17.07 -7.69
C ALA A 32 4.38 -16.83 -8.83
N GLY A 33 5.48 -16.16 -8.54
CA GLY A 33 6.49 -15.77 -9.52
C GLY A 33 6.16 -14.52 -10.34
N SER A 34 4.96 -13.94 -10.24
CA SER A 34 4.64 -12.67 -10.88
C SER A 34 4.91 -11.47 -9.96
N ARG A 35 5.26 -10.33 -10.59
CA ARG A 35 5.49 -9.06 -9.92
C ARG A 35 4.44 -8.05 -10.33
N VAL A 36 3.98 -7.27 -9.36
CA VAL A 36 2.95 -6.25 -9.56
C VAL A 36 3.46 -4.93 -9.01
N ASN A 37 3.32 -3.87 -9.80
CA ASN A 37 3.55 -2.51 -9.31
C ASN A 37 2.22 -1.90 -8.88
N VAL A 38 2.16 -1.46 -7.63
CA VAL A 38 1.04 -0.71 -7.04
C VAL A 38 1.49 0.74 -6.89
N TYR A 39 0.61 1.68 -7.22
CA TYR A 39 0.90 3.12 -7.13
C TYR A 39 -0.16 3.82 -6.28
N VAL A 40 0.26 4.77 -5.46
CA VAL A 40 -0.64 5.61 -4.67
C VAL A 40 -0.12 7.04 -4.65
N ASP A 41 -1.00 8.01 -4.84
CA ASP A 41 -0.65 9.41 -4.69
C ASP A 41 -0.81 9.83 -3.22
N VAL A 42 0.22 10.43 -2.67
CA VAL A 42 0.25 10.93 -1.30
C VAL A 42 0.51 12.42 -1.34
N LYS A 43 -0.43 13.20 -0.81
CA LYS A 43 -0.33 14.66 -0.75
C LYS A 43 -0.29 15.12 0.71
N ASN A 44 0.65 15.98 1.02
CA ASN A 44 0.65 16.72 2.28
C ASN A 44 -0.32 17.91 2.15
N ILE A 45 -1.40 17.87 2.91
CA ILE A 45 -2.43 18.92 2.98
C ILE A 45 -2.28 19.75 4.26
N GLY A 46 -1.20 19.57 5.01
CA GLY A 46 -0.87 20.29 6.24
C GLY A 46 0.04 21.47 6.01
N GLU A 47 0.35 22.16 7.11
CA GLU A 47 1.12 23.40 7.12
C GLU A 47 2.63 23.17 7.26
N TYR A 48 3.05 21.97 7.63
CA TYR A 48 4.45 21.65 7.94
C TYR A 48 5.02 20.56 7.03
N GLU A 49 6.32 20.61 6.79
CA GLU A 49 7.06 19.50 6.18
C GLU A 49 7.09 18.31 7.13
N GLY A 50 6.93 17.09 6.59
CA GLY A 50 6.87 15.89 7.40
C GLY A 50 7.34 14.64 6.66
N ASP A 51 7.85 13.69 7.45
CA ASP A 51 8.14 12.32 7.01
C ASP A 51 6.90 11.44 7.19
N GLU A 52 6.60 10.65 6.18
CA GLU A 52 5.51 9.67 6.18
C GLU A 52 6.02 8.28 5.83
N VAL A 53 5.51 7.28 6.55
CA VAL A 53 5.77 5.86 6.26
C VAL A 53 4.54 5.23 5.63
N VAL A 54 4.54 5.20 4.30
CA VAL A 54 3.47 4.60 3.50
C VAL A 54 3.61 3.07 3.56
N ARG A 55 2.57 2.37 4.03
CA ARG A 55 2.58 0.93 4.27
C ARG A 55 1.55 0.21 3.42
N LEU A 56 1.95 -0.91 2.82
CA LEU A 56 1.08 -1.75 2.02
C LEU A 56 0.84 -3.11 2.72
N TYR A 57 -0.42 -3.39 3.00
CA TYR A 57 -0.87 -4.63 3.62
C TYR A 57 -1.55 -5.53 2.59
N MET A 58 -1.37 -6.83 2.72
CA MET A 58 -2.11 -7.83 1.96
C MET A 58 -2.85 -8.77 2.91
N HIS A 59 -4.06 -9.15 2.50
CA HIS A 59 -4.84 -10.21 3.11
C HIS A 59 -4.92 -11.39 2.14
N LYS A 60 -5.01 -12.63 2.65
CA LYS A 60 -5.20 -13.82 1.81
C LYS A 60 -6.53 -14.47 2.17
N ARG A 61 -7.54 -14.32 1.32
CA ARG A 61 -8.90 -14.85 1.54
C ARG A 61 -9.04 -16.37 1.30
N ALA A 62 -7.95 -17.12 1.26
CA ALA A 62 -7.96 -18.54 0.88
C ALA A 62 -7.03 -19.37 1.77
N SER A 63 -7.55 -19.83 2.90
CA SER A 63 -7.16 -21.09 3.54
C SER A 63 -8.10 -21.35 4.72
N SER A 64 -8.51 -22.62 4.89
CA SER A 64 -9.33 -23.18 5.99
C SER A 64 -8.72 -23.04 7.40
N ALA A 65 -7.67 -22.23 7.56
CA ALA A 65 -6.96 -22.02 8.81
C ALA A 65 -6.93 -20.52 9.13
N SER A 66 -7.23 -20.18 10.39
CA SER A 66 -7.15 -18.82 10.92
C SER A 66 -5.72 -18.29 10.75
N ARG A 67 -5.54 -17.32 9.85
CA ARG A 67 -4.28 -16.59 9.66
C ARG A 67 -4.52 -15.12 9.99
N PRO A 68 -3.46 -14.35 10.36
CA PRO A 68 -3.59 -12.93 10.65
C PRO A 68 -4.32 -12.19 9.52
N VAL A 69 -5.30 -11.37 9.88
CA VAL A 69 -6.23 -10.70 8.97
C VAL A 69 -5.51 -9.75 7.99
N LYS A 70 -4.29 -9.28 8.31
CA LYS A 70 -3.47 -8.41 7.46
C LYS A 70 -1.98 -8.71 7.68
N LYS A 71 -1.20 -8.89 6.62
CA LYS A 71 0.27 -8.97 6.67
C LYS A 71 0.88 -7.75 5.99
N LEU A 72 1.75 -7.01 6.70
CA LEU A 72 2.57 -5.96 6.08
C LEU A 72 3.49 -6.60 5.04
N LYS A 73 3.54 -6.02 3.84
CA LYS A 73 4.33 -6.56 2.74
C LYS A 73 5.50 -5.67 2.37
N VAL A 74 5.27 -4.37 2.33
CA VAL A 74 6.28 -3.39 1.98
C VAL A 74 5.89 -2.05 2.58
N PHE A 75 6.89 -1.23 2.89
CA PHE A 75 6.71 0.15 3.30
C PHE A 75 7.75 1.03 2.61
N LYS A 76 7.46 2.32 2.51
CA LYS A 76 8.40 3.32 1.99
C LYS A 76 8.26 4.59 2.80
N ARG A 77 9.39 5.15 3.24
CA ARG A 77 9.42 6.50 3.83
C ARG A 77 9.53 7.54 2.71
N ILE A 78 8.74 8.59 2.81
CA ILE A 78 8.80 9.78 1.95
C ILE A 78 8.77 11.02 2.83
N THR A 79 9.44 12.08 2.39
CA THR A 79 9.32 13.42 2.98
C THR A 79 8.44 14.25 2.06
N LEU A 80 7.52 15.06 2.60
CA LEU A 80 6.63 15.91 1.82
C LEU A 80 6.56 17.32 2.43
N LYS A 81 6.82 18.33 1.59
CA LYS A 81 6.55 19.73 1.94
C LYS A 81 5.04 20.02 1.95
N PRO A 82 4.58 21.11 2.61
CA PRO A 82 3.19 21.57 2.52
C PRO A 82 2.72 21.67 1.07
N GLY A 83 1.58 21.05 0.74
CA GLY A 83 1.01 21.03 -0.60
C GLY A 83 1.67 20.06 -1.59
N GLU A 84 2.83 19.48 -1.26
CA GLU A 84 3.54 18.55 -2.14
C GLU A 84 2.77 17.23 -2.30
N MET A 85 2.78 16.70 -3.52
CA MET A 85 2.24 15.39 -3.85
C MET A 85 3.33 14.50 -4.45
N LYS A 86 3.45 13.28 -3.94
CA LYS A 86 4.34 12.25 -4.50
C LYS A 86 3.56 10.98 -4.81
N THR A 87 3.81 10.40 -5.99
CA THR A 87 3.35 9.05 -6.32
C THR A 87 4.31 8.02 -5.74
N VAL A 88 3.83 7.21 -4.81
CA VAL A 88 4.58 6.12 -4.20
C VAL A 88 4.32 4.84 -4.98
N SER A 89 5.40 4.20 -5.42
CA SER A 89 5.34 2.91 -6.11
C SER A 89 5.86 1.78 -5.22
N PHE A 90 5.12 0.68 -5.22
CA PHE A 90 5.43 -0.55 -4.49
C PHE A 90 5.53 -1.70 -5.48
N ARG A 91 6.58 -2.51 -5.35
CA ARG A 91 6.73 -3.76 -6.11
C ARG A 91 6.36 -4.94 -5.21
N LEU A 92 5.26 -5.60 -5.51
CA LEU A 92 4.78 -6.79 -4.82
C LEU A 92 5.15 -8.04 -5.60
N GLY A 93 5.79 -8.99 -4.93
CA GLY A 93 5.90 -10.38 -5.36
C GLY A 93 5.11 -11.29 -4.41
N VAL A 94 4.51 -12.35 -4.95
CA VAL A 94 4.02 -13.45 -4.11
C VAL A 94 5.14 -14.50 -4.04
N GLU A 95 5.71 -14.62 -2.85
CA GLU A 95 6.51 -15.78 -2.41
C GLU A 95 5.63 -17.04 -2.32
#